data_AF-A0A556R0V4-F1
#
_entry.id   AF-A0A556R0V4-F1
#
_cell.length_a   1.000
_cell.length_b   1.000
_cell.length_c   1.000
_cell.angle_alpha   90.00
_cell.angle_beta   90.00
_cell.angle_gamma   90.00
#
_symmetry.space_group_name_H-M   'P 1'
#
loop_
_entity.id
_entity.type
_entity.pdbx_description
1 polymer ?
#
loop_
_entity_poly.entity_id
_entity_poly.type
_entity_poly.pdbx_seq_one_letter_code
_entity_poly.pdbx_strand_id
1 'polypeptide(L)' 'IGPFQVLDDHQILIRQENLEPGPINRLLVQEGILVNQISQQKGSLEEYFTDLLNKTLKSIGGNND' A
#
# COMPACT_ATOMS: atom_id res chain seq x y z
N ILE A 1 -2.02 -17.02 2.15
CA ILE A 1 -0.88 -16.07 2.17
C ILE A 1 -0.92 -15.40 3.53
N GLY A 2 0.18 -15.43 4.30
CA GLY A 2 0.22 -14.88 5.66
C GLY A 2 0.06 -13.35 5.68
N PRO A 3 -0.16 -12.74 6.85
CA PRO A 3 -0.42 -11.29 6.97
C PRO A 3 0.78 -10.43 6.55
N PHE A 4 1.98 -11.01 6.46
CA PHE A 4 3.19 -10.38 5.98
C PHE A 4 4.10 -11.40 5.28
N GLN A 5 5.09 -10.90 4.56
CA GLN A 5 6.17 -11.65 3.94
C GLN A 5 7.50 -11.19 4.52
N VAL A 6 8.36 -12.12 4.94
CA VAL A 6 9.75 -11.81 5.30
C VAL A 6 10.55 -11.71 4.01
N LEU A 7 11.21 -10.58 3.78
CA LEU A 7 12.08 -10.37 2.62
C LEU A 7 13.52 -10.80 2.93
N ASP A 8 13.99 -10.45 4.13
CA ASP A 8 15.28 -10.85 4.69
C ASP A 8 15.26 -10.71 6.24
N ASP A 9 16.41 -10.88 6.88
CA ASP A 9 16.58 -10.84 8.33
C ASP A 9 16.14 -9.51 9.00
N HIS A 10 15.97 -8.44 8.23
CA HIS A 10 15.68 -7.09 8.73
C HIS A 10 14.45 -6.45 8.06
N GLN A 11 13.85 -7.09 7.06
CA GLN A 11 12.77 -6.51 6.25
C GLN A 11 11.55 -7.41 6.20
N ILE A 12 10.39 -6.84 6.53
CA ILE A 12 9.08 -7.44 6.31
C ILE A 12 8.26 -6.59 5.34
N LEU A 13 7.47 -7.26 4.52
CA LEU A 13 6.53 -6.65 3.59
C LEU A 13 5.10 -6.98 4.04
N ILE A 14 4.31 -5.94 4.25
CA ILE A 14 2.90 -6.07 4.61
C ILE A 14 2.07 -5.57 3.43
N ARG A 15 1.23 -6.43 2.85
CA ARG A 15 0.39 -6.12 1.69
C ARG A 15 -1.05 -5.89 2.16
N GLN A 16 -1.34 -4.70 2.68
CA GLN A 16 -2.71 -4.25 2.93
C GLN A 16 -2.89 -2.81 2.46
N GLU A 17 -4.00 -2.55 1.77
CA GLU A 17 -4.29 -1.27 1.12
C GLU A 17 -4.50 -0.11 2.11
N ASN A 18 -4.89 -0.40 3.36
CA ASN A 18 -5.28 0.61 4.35
C ASN A 18 -4.35 0.67 5.57
N LEU A 19 -3.07 0.35 5.39
CA LEU A 19 -2.07 0.41 6.45
C LEU A 19 -1.46 1.82 6.55
N GLU A 20 -1.66 2.45 7.70
CA GLU A 20 -1.04 3.72 8.03
C GLU A 20 0.29 3.49 8.77
N PRO A 21 1.43 4.03 8.28
CA PRO A 21 2.75 3.83 8.87
C PRO A 21 2.86 4.21 10.35
N GLY A 22 2.16 5.27 10.77
CA GLY A 22 2.25 5.81 12.14
C GLY A 22 1.77 4.83 13.22
N PRO A 23 0.52 4.34 13.14
CA PRO A 23 0.00 3.31 14.04
C PRO A 23 0.84 2.03 14.07
N ILE A 24 1.35 1.58 12.92
CA ILE A 24 2.20 0.38 12.82
C ILE A 24 3.51 0.59 13.57
N ASN A 25 4.18 1.72 13.34
CA ASN A 25 5.43 2.03 14.03
C ASN A 25 5.23 2.03 15.56
N ARG A 26 4.13 2.63 16.02
CA ARG A 26 3.81 2.69 17.45
C ARG A 26 3.62 1.29 18.04
N LEU A 27 2.88 0.43 17.35
CA LEU A 27 2.65 -0.95 17.78
C LEU A 27 3.99 -1.71 17.87
N LEU A 28 4.84 -1.62 16.83
CA LEU A 28 6.12 -2.32 16.80
C LEU A 28 7.05 -1.86 17.91
N VAL A 29 7.15 -0.55 18.15
CA VAL A 29 7.96 0.01 19.24
C VAL A 29 7.41 -0.38 20.63
N GLN A 30 6.09 -0.43 20.80
CA GLN A 30 5.47 -0.90 22.06
C GLN A 30 5.83 -2.36 22.37
N GLU A 31 5.97 -3.18 21.34
CA GLU A 31 6.40 -4.58 21.46
C GLU A 31 7.93 -4.74 21.50
N GLY A 32 8.69 -3.64 21.64
CA GLY A 32 10.15 -3.65 21.78
C GLY A 32 10.92 -3.81 20.46
N ILE A 33 10.25 -3.67 19.33
CA ILE A 33 10.87 -3.77 18.00
C ILE A 33 11.34 -2.37 17.57
N LEU A 34 12.65 -2.24 17.37
CA LEU A 34 13.24 -1.01 16.83
C LEU A 34 13.00 -0.93 15.32
N VAL A 35 12.28 0.09 14.88
CA VAL A 35 12.01 0.33 13.45
C VAL A 35 12.91 1.46 12.95
N ASN A 36 13.84 1.12 12.06
CA ASN A 36 14.77 2.09 11.48
C ASN A 36 14.15 2.89 10.32
N GLN A 37 13.27 2.26 9.54
CA GLN A 37 12.65 2.86 8.37
C GLN A 37 11.31 2.20 8.07
N ILE A 38 10.33 2.99 7.64
CA ILE A 38 9.08 2.49 7.04
C ILE A 38 8.96 3.09 5.66
N SER A 39 8.83 2.24 4.64
CA SER A 39 8.54 2.65 3.27
C SER A 39 7.11 2.25 2.92
N GLN A 40 6.30 3.22 2.50
CA GLN A 40 4.96 2.96 1.98
C GLN A 40 5.01 3.03 0.45
N GLN A 41 4.68 1.93 -0.20
CA GLN A 41 4.48 1.91 -1.65
C GLN A 41 3.02 2.26 -1.93
N LYS A 42 2.79 3.48 -2.44
CA LYS A 42 1.50 3.94 -2.97
C LYS A 42 1.66 4.26 -4.45
N GLY A 43 0.65 4.02 -5.26
CA GLY A 43 0.62 4.45 -6.65
C GLY A 43 1.58 3.66 -7.53
N SER A 44 1.44 2.33 -7.54
CA SER A 44 2.15 1.50 -8.51
C SER A 44 1.84 1.93 -9.95
N LEU A 45 2.71 1.61 -10.91
CA LEU A 45 2.41 1.84 -12.34
C LEU A 45 1.09 1.16 -12.74
N GLU A 46 0.81 -0.01 -12.17
CA GLU A 46 -0.43 -0.74 -12.37
C GLU A 46 -1.65 0.03 -11.81
N GLU A 47 -1.55 0.57 -10.59
CA GLU A 47 -2.56 1.48 -10.04
C GLU A 47 -2.76 2.70 -10.95
N TYR A 48 -1.68 3.31 -11.42
CA TYR A 48 -1.75 4.46 -12.32
C TYR A 48 -2.46 4.12 -13.64
N PHE A 49 -2.11 3.00 -14.27
CA PHE A 49 -2.78 2.55 -15.51
C PHE A 49 -4.24 2.18 -15.26
N THR A 50 -4.54 1.54 -14.13
CA THR A 50 -5.91 1.19 -13.72
C THR A 50 -6.74 2.46 -13.51
N ASP A 51 -6.19 3.46 -12.83
CA ASP A 51 -6.83 4.76 -12.63
C ASP A 51 -7.02 5.51 -13.95
N LEU A 52 -6.04 5.46 -14.86
CA LEU A 52 -6.14 6.08 -16.18
C LEU A 52 -7.25 5.42 -17.00
N LEU A 53 -7.28 4.08 -17.06
CA LEU A 53 -8.34 3.33 -17.74
C LEU A 53 -9.71 3.64 -17.13
N ASN A 54 -9.82 3.67 -15.80
CA ASN A 54 -11.06 4.01 -15.11
C ASN A 54 -11.53 5.43 -15.43
N LYS A 55 -10.63 6.41 -15.54
CA LYS A 55 -10.95 7.78 -15.96
C LYS A 55 -11.42 7.83 -17.42
N THR A 56 -10.73 7.14 -18.31
CA THR A 56 -11.09 7.07 -19.73
C THR A 56 -12.42 6.36 -19.95
N LEU A 57 -12.68 5.25 -19.27
CA LEU A 57 -13.94 4.52 -19.35
C LEU A 57 -15.10 5.34 -18.77
N LYS A 58 -14.89 6.05 -17.65
CA LYS A 58 -15.89 6.99 -17.10
C LYS A 58 -16.17 8.16 -18.04
N SER A 59 -15.19 8.68 -18.76
CA SER A 59 -15.43 9.76 -19.73
C SER A 59 -16.14 9.28 -21.01
N ILE A 60 -16.00 8.00 -21.37
CA ILE A 60 -16.68 7.41 -22.52
C ILE A 60 -18.12 7.02 -22.19
N GLY A 61 -18.39 6.57 -20.95
CA GLY A 61 -19.73 6.19 -20.49
C GLY A 61 -20.62 7.35 -20.01
N GLY A 62 -20.11 8.59 -19.97
CA GLY A 62 -20.77 9.76 -19.38
C GLY A 62 -21.45 10.74 -20.34
N ASN A 63 -21.58 10.41 -21.62
CA ASN A 63 -22.28 11.25 -22.61
C ASN A 63 -23.53 10.50 -23.12
N ASN A 64 -24.53 10.34 -22.26
CA ASN A 64 -25.90 10.04 -22.63
C ASN A 64 -26.82 10.79 -21.66
N ASP A 65 -26.83 12.11 -21.77
CA ASP A 65 -27.94 13.00 -21.38
C ASP A 65 -28.12 14.04 -22.50
#